data_AF-A0A9W9J7H9-F1
#
_entry.id   AF-A0A9W9J7H9-F1
#
_cell.length_a   1.000
_cell.length_b   1.000
_cell.length_c   1.000
_cell.angle_alpha   90.00
_cell.angle_beta   90.00
_cell.angle_gamma   90.00
#
_symmetry.space_group_name_H-M   'P 1'
#
loop_
_entity.id
_entity.type
_entity.pdbx_description
1 polymer ?
#
loop_
_entity_poly.entity_id
_entity_poly.type
_entity_poly.pdbx_seq_one_letter_code
_entity_poly.pdbx_strand_id
1 'polypeptide(L)'
;MAVCCLASGRARDGALYTTRWRREELLEPPSDAFYAAAKDSLPRDLAAAKGMNYMRACAILAIASLQNGQIKNMQKYSGMYHTLTTMEGFHDEKLWPKDISPIEVEERRRLFWSIYTLDIYSTIVWGGVIRYREAHSLVRYPTEVDDHYITAQGYTMQPVSPGSSTMSQSPVSVVSRQPLCWIQGWNFTTDLYRILEHVVDGTRRKFSSANGTQEVWSLFSPASMSEPAVMERVLSMYSALPSQFRETPPTTGDTMRDLFGFQSANIQATLQLLRMVLLSAEEIGVDRKCDVAGELLSVFSKVPVEYLKAISSPLLHHLGGIGYILGSVMEGSLSDASYLRVRTLLLEMADLLHRLECGLYRAAGASERLRSQVDRIDGYMRTSRLLNVSTAPPPPNGNAMNMNVKPEHVLQPPTYAHSAPGPTVGTAAGMNDQMLQFQLPPELLNDWPWPLDNSHSEGFLPLAFE
;
A
#
# COMPACT_ATOMS: atom_id res chain seq x y z
N MET A 1 -3.72 9.25 -28.57
CA MET A 1 -2.45 8.50 -28.43
C MET A 1 -2.15 8.13 -26.99
N ALA A 2 -2.01 9.06 -26.03
CA ALA A 2 -1.71 8.70 -24.64
C ALA A 2 -2.74 7.72 -24.02
N VAL A 3 -4.04 7.96 -24.23
CA VAL A 3 -5.11 7.02 -23.81
C VAL A 3 -4.93 5.63 -24.43
N CYS A 4 -4.63 5.56 -25.74
CA CYS A 4 -4.40 4.30 -26.44
C CYS A 4 -3.17 3.55 -25.90
N CYS A 5 -2.10 4.28 -25.57
CA CYS A 5 -0.92 3.73 -24.91
C CYS A 5 -1.30 3.05 -23.58
N LEU A 6 -2.02 3.76 -22.72
CA LEU A 6 -2.46 3.24 -21.43
C LEU A 6 -3.39 2.03 -21.62
N ALA A 7 -4.42 2.14 -22.48
CA ALA A 7 -5.37 1.07 -22.73
C ALA A 7 -4.72 -0.19 -23.31
N SER A 8 -3.85 -0.05 -24.32
CA SER A 8 -3.08 -1.16 -24.91
C SER A 8 -2.16 -1.81 -23.87
N GLY A 9 -1.50 -1.01 -23.03
CA GLY A 9 -0.72 -1.53 -21.91
C GLY A 9 -1.58 -2.33 -20.93
N ARG A 10 -2.76 -1.83 -20.58
CA ARG A 10 -3.69 -2.53 -19.66
C ARG A 10 -4.19 -3.84 -20.26
N ALA A 11 -4.47 -3.86 -21.56
CA ALA A 11 -4.81 -5.07 -22.30
C ALA A 11 -3.65 -6.09 -22.33
N ARG A 12 -2.41 -5.62 -22.56
CA ARG A 12 -1.18 -6.42 -22.42
C ARG A 12 -1.10 -7.04 -21.03
N ASP A 13 -1.40 -6.27 -20.00
CA ASP A 13 -1.28 -6.69 -18.61
C ASP A 13 -2.50 -7.51 -18.09
N GLY A 14 -3.42 -7.88 -18.99
CA GLY A 14 -4.56 -8.75 -18.67
C GLY A 14 -5.69 -8.07 -17.89
N ALA A 15 -5.74 -6.74 -17.88
CA ALA A 15 -6.80 -5.96 -17.25
C ALA A 15 -8.03 -5.80 -18.17
N LEU A 16 -8.56 -6.91 -18.67
CA LEU A 16 -9.74 -6.98 -19.54
C LEU A 16 -10.80 -7.89 -18.91
N TYR A 17 -11.94 -7.32 -18.53
CA TYR A 17 -12.99 -8.01 -17.74
C TYR A 17 -14.25 -8.31 -18.51
N THR A 18 -14.29 -7.92 -19.78
CA THR A 18 -15.46 -8.07 -20.65
C THR A 18 -15.07 -8.89 -21.87
N THR A 19 -15.95 -9.79 -22.30
CA THR A 19 -15.80 -10.51 -23.58
C THR A 19 -16.03 -9.63 -24.81
N ARG A 20 -16.45 -8.37 -24.59
CA ARG A 20 -16.68 -7.37 -25.65
C ARG A 20 -15.40 -7.05 -26.44
N TRP A 21 -14.25 -7.07 -25.78
CA TRP A 21 -12.97 -6.68 -26.38
C TRP A 21 -12.07 -7.89 -26.53
N ARG A 22 -11.48 -8.04 -27.71
CA ARG A 22 -10.49 -9.09 -27.98
C ARG A 22 -9.10 -8.56 -27.65
N ARG A 23 -8.37 -9.31 -26.82
CA ARG A 23 -7.05 -8.89 -26.34
C ARG A 23 -6.10 -8.69 -27.51
N GLU A 24 -6.08 -9.62 -28.45
CA GLU A 24 -5.19 -9.64 -29.61
C GLU A 24 -5.36 -8.39 -30.47
N GLU A 25 -6.61 -7.90 -30.61
CA GLU A 25 -6.93 -6.68 -31.36
C GLU A 25 -6.48 -5.40 -30.63
N LEU A 26 -6.35 -5.42 -29.31
CA LEU A 26 -5.89 -4.28 -28.50
C LEU A 26 -4.36 -4.22 -28.34
N LEU A 27 -3.65 -5.28 -28.72
CA LEU A 27 -2.18 -5.34 -28.67
C LEU A 27 -1.51 -4.73 -29.90
N GLU A 28 -2.27 -4.51 -30.98
CA GLU A 28 -1.76 -3.99 -32.24
C GLU A 28 -2.47 -2.67 -32.62
N PRO A 29 -1.74 -1.54 -32.74
CA PRO A 29 -0.33 -1.34 -32.45
C PRO A 29 0.05 -1.50 -30.97
N PRO A 30 1.32 -1.81 -30.65
CA PRO A 30 1.78 -1.96 -29.27
C PRO A 30 1.73 -0.63 -28.50
N SER A 31 1.58 -0.73 -27.18
CA SER A 31 1.55 0.41 -26.24
C SER A 31 2.69 1.41 -26.46
N ASP A 32 3.91 0.94 -26.76
CA ASP A 32 5.09 1.78 -27.00
C ASP A 32 4.97 2.63 -28.27
N ALA A 33 4.30 2.15 -29.31
CA ALA A 33 4.06 2.92 -30.53
C ALA A 33 3.14 4.12 -30.23
N PHE A 34 2.07 3.88 -29.46
CA PHE A 34 1.19 4.96 -29.01
C PHE A 34 1.88 5.92 -28.04
N TYR A 35 2.79 5.42 -27.20
CA TYR A 35 3.59 6.24 -26.30
C TYR A 35 4.50 7.20 -27.07
N ALA A 36 5.22 6.69 -28.09
CA ALA A 36 6.07 7.49 -28.95
C ALA A 36 5.27 8.57 -29.68
N ALA A 37 4.13 8.21 -30.31
CA ALA A 37 3.27 9.16 -30.99
C ALA A 37 2.70 10.25 -30.05
N ALA A 38 2.32 9.87 -28.82
CA ALA A 38 1.86 10.82 -27.81
C ALA A 38 2.96 11.80 -27.40
N LYS A 39 4.18 11.30 -27.17
CA LYS A 39 5.35 12.10 -26.83
C LYS A 39 5.71 13.08 -27.95
N ASP A 40 5.70 12.62 -29.19
CA ASP A 40 6.06 13.45 -30.36
C ASP A 40 5.01 14.55 -30.63
N SER A 41 3.79 14.38 -30.13
CA SER A 41 2.72 15.38 -30.20
C SER A 41 2.80 16.45 -29.11
N LEU A 42 3.63 16.27 -28.08
CA LEU A 42 3.80 17.28 -27.03
C LEU A 42 4.66 18.45 -27.55
N PRO A 43 4.29 19.69 -27.23
CA PRO A 43 5.06 20.85 -27.66
C PRO A 43 6.42 20.86 -26.95
N ARG A 44 7.46 21.23 -27.69
CA ARG A 44 8.81 21.39 -27.12
C ARG A 44 8.87 22.57 -26.15
N ASP A 45 8.16 23.64 -26.49
CA ASP A 45 7.94 24.79 -25.62
C ASP A 45 6.60 24.63 -24.89
N LEU A 46 6.66 24.38 -23.58
CA LEU A 46 5.46 24.24 -22.76
C LEU A 46 4.66 25.54 -22.68
N ALA A 47 5.28 26.71 -22.85
CA ALA A 47 4.56 28.00 -22.87
C ALA A 47 3.56 28.10 -24.04
N ALA A 48 3.78 27.33 -25.11
CA ALA A 48 2.86 27.26 -26.24
C ALA A 48 1.70 26.27 -26.02
N ALA A 49 1.74 25.46 -24.95
CA ALA A 49 0.73 24.45 -24.66
C ALA A 49 -0.53 25.11 -24.08
N LYS A 50 -1.56 25.31 -24.91
CA LYS A 50 -2.84 25.90 -24.48
C LYS A 50 -3.90 24.84 -24.20
N GLY A 51 -4.66 25.06 -23.13
CA GLY A 51 -5.81 24.24 -22.76
C GLY A 51 -5.45 22.91 -22.07
N MET A 52 -6.48 22.16 -21.69
CA MET A 52 -6.35 21.00 -20.80
C MET A 52 -5.79 19.73 -21.47
N ASN A 53 -5.82 19.63 -22.81
CA ASN A 53 -5.43 18.40 -23.49
C ASN A 53 -3.95 18.03 -23.32
N TYR A 54 -3.06 19.03 -23.23
CA TYR A 54 -1.65 18.78 -22.93
C TYR A 54 -1.44 18.32 -21.49
N MET A 55 -2.15 18.92 -20.53
CA MET A 55 -2.17 18.44 -19.14
C MET A 55 -2.65 16.97 -19.07
N ARG A 56 -3.76 16.63 -19.73
CA ARG A 56 -4.27 15.25 -19.83
C ARG A 56 -3.25 14.31 -20.44
N ALA A 57 -2.60 14.70 -21.52
CA ALA A 57 -1.59 13.87 -22.17
C ALA A 57 -0.41 13.60 -21.23
N CYS A 58 0.10 14.61 -20.53
CA CYS A 58 1.15 14.46 -19.51
C CYS A 58 0.70 13.55 -18.36
N ALA A 59 -0.49 13.78 -17.82
CA ALA A 59 -1.08 12.96 -16.77
C ALA A 59 -1.17 11.47 -17.16
N ILE A 60 -1.70 11.18 -18.34
CA ILE A 60 -1.85 9.81 -18.84
C ILE A 60 -0.49 9.18 -19.16
N LEU A 61 0.45 9.95 -19.71
CA LEU A 61 1.83 9.47 -19.94
C LEU A 61 2.56 9.17 -18.63
N ALA A 62 2.29 9.91 -17.55
CA ALA A 62 2.83 9.61 -16.23
C ALA A 62 2.30 8.26 -15.71
N ILE A 63 0.99 8.03 -15.81
CA ILE A 63 0.35 6.76 -15.41
C ILE A 63 0.82 5.60 -16.29
N ALA A 64 0.94 5.79 -17.60
CA ALA A 64 1.44 4.77 -18.52
C ALA A 64 2.92 4.46 -18.24
N SER A 65 3.73 5.48 -17.92
CA SER A 65 5.12 5.28 -17.52
C SER A 65 5.22 4.50 -16.22
N LEU A 66 4.35 4.80 -15.23
CA LEU A 66 4.24 4.03 -13.99
C LEU A 66 3.90 2.57 -14.26
N GLN A 67 2.84 2.30 -15.03
CA GLN A 67 2.45 0.95 -15.40
C GLN A 67 3.60 0.17 -16.06
N ASN A 68 4.42 0.86 -16.86
CA ASN A 68 5.56 0.26 -17.54
C ASN A 68 6.84 0.25 -16.69
N GLY A 69 6.81 0.60 -15.40
CA GLY A 69 8.00 0.63 -14.51
C GLY A 69 9.03 1.71 -14.88
N GLN A 70 8.64 2.73 -15.64
CA GLN A 70 9.51 3.81 -16.11
C GLN A 70 9.43 5.01 -15.16
N ILE A 71 9.95 4.87 -13.94
CA ILE A 71 9.76 5.85 -12.84
C ILE A 71 10.31 7.25 -13.21
N LYS A 72 11.47 7.32 -13.87
CA LYS A 72 12.02 8.61 -14.36
C LYS A 72 11.08 9.31 -15.35
N ASN A 73 10.46 8.54 -16.24
CA ASN A 73 9.49 9.10 -17.19
C ASN A 73 8.19 9.50 -16.48
N MET A 74 7.73 8.71 -15.51
CA MET A 74 6.58 9.08 -14.67
C MET A 74 6.83 10.44 -14.00
N GLN A 75 7.99 10.62 -13.36
CA GLN A 75 8.35 11.88 -12.71
C GLN A 75 8.46 13.04 -13.71
N LYS A 76 9.03 12.79 -14.90
CA LYS A 76 9.10 13.78 -15.99
C LYS A 76 7.72 14.30 -16.38
N TYR A 77 6.79 13.40 -16.73
CA TYR A 77 5.47 13.83 -17.21
C TYR A 77 4.58 14.37 -16.08
N SER A 78 4.73 13.86 -14.86
CA SER A 78 4.12 14.47 -13.67
C SER A 78 4.62 15.91 -13.47
N GLY A 79 5.94 16.15 -13.58
CA GLY A 79 6.52 17.49 -13.54
C GLY A 79 5.96 18.42 -14.62
N MET A 80 5.89 17.94 -15.87
CA MET A 80 5.30 18.71 -16.98
C MET A 80 3.82 19.05 -16.73
N TYR A 81 3.03 18.10 -16.21
CA TYR A 81 1.65 18.37 -15.81
C TYR A 81 1.58 19.51 -14.79
N HIS A 82 2.36 19.42 -13.71
CA HIS A 82 2.37 20.45 -12.65
C HIS A 82 2.80 21.83 -13.15
N THR A 83 3.77 21.90 -14.05
CA THR A 83 4.16 23.15 -14.73
C THR A 83 2.98 23.75 -15.48
N LEU A 84 2.25 22.96 -16.27
CA LEU A 84 1.06 23.43 -17.00
C LEU A 84 -0.08 23.82 -16.06
N THR A 85 -0.32 23.05 -14.99
CA THR A 85 -1.30 23.38 -13.93
C THR A 85 -1.01 24.73 -13.29
N THR A 86 0.28 25.05 -13.06
CA THR A 86 0.69 26.35 -12.51
C THR A 86 0.44 27.48 -13.51
N MET A 87 0.88 27.30 -14.77
CA MET A 87 0.75 28.31 -15.83
C MET A 87 -0.70 28.69 -16.12
N GLU A 88 -1.61 27.73 -16.08
CA GLU A 88 -3.04 27.93 -16.39
C GLU A 88 -3.91 28.19 -15.15
N GLY A 89 -3.32 28.33 -13.96
CA GLY A 89 -4.07 28.56 -12.72
C GLY A 89 -5.03 27.41 -12.34
N PHE A 90 -4.74 26.19 -12.79
CA PHE A 90 -5.68 25.06 -12.73
C PHE A 90 -6.00 24.59 -11.31
N HIS A 91 -5.20 25.00 -10.32
CA HIS A 91 -5.33 24.67 -8.91
C HIS A 91 -6.39 25.49 -8.16
N ASP A 92 -7.00 26.50 -8.80
CA ASP A 92 -8.11 27.28 -8.24
C ASP A 92 -9.24 27.39 -9.26
N GLU A 93 -10.44 26.88 -8.91
CA GLU A 93 -11.62 26.95 -9.79
C GLU A 93 -11.96 28.39 -10.19
N LYS A 94 -11.60 29.40 -9.39
CA LYS A 94 -11.85 30.82 -9.71
C LYS A 94 -11.02 31.34 -10.88
N LEU A 95 -9.90 30.68 -11.18
CA LEU A 95 -9.00 31.03 -12.29
C LEU A 95 -9.38 30.30 -13.58
N TRP A 96 -10.32 29.36 -13.53
CA TRP A 96 -10.77 28.64 -14.73
C TRP A 96 -11.57 29.57 -15.65
N PRO A 97 -11.62 29.29 -16.98
CA PRO A 97 -12.44 30.07 -17.89
C PRO A 97 -13.91 30.01 -17.45
N LYS A 98 -14.62 31.13 -17.56
CA LYS A 98 -15.96 31.29 -16.99
C LYS A 98 -17.06 30.64 -17.83
N ASP A 99 -16.76 30.35 -19.08
CA ASP A 99 -17.66 29.85 -20.12
C ASP A 99 -17.47 28.34 -20.40
N ILE A 100 -16.85 27.62 -19.47
CA ILE A 100 -16.71 26.16 -19.56
C ILE A 100 -18.01 25.44 -19.20
N SER A 101 -18.26 24.32 -19.88
CA SER A 101 -19.43 23.48 -19.61
C SER A 101 -19.29 22.71 -18.28
N PRO A 102 -20.40 22.25 -17.66
CA PRO A 102 -20.34 21.36 -16.50
C PRO A 102 -19.53 20.09 -16.73
N ILE A 103 -19.53 19.55 -17.96
CA ILE A 103 -18.70 18.42 -18.35
C ILE A 103 -17.21 18.77 -18.17
N GLU A 104 -16.79 19.91 -18.72
CA GLU A 104 -15.39 20.34 -18.60
C GLU A 104 -15.00 20.62 -17.15
N VAL A 105 -15.90 21.21 -16.33
CA VAL A 105 -15.68 21.39 -14.88
C VAL A 105 -15.37 20.05 -14.20
N GLU A 106 -16.19 19.03 -14.45
CA GLU A 106 -16.02 17.71 -13.83
C GLU A 106 -14.77 16.99 -14.36
N GLU A 107 -14.46 17.12 -15.64
CA GLU A 107 -13.20 16.60 -16.19
C GLU A 107 -11.97 17.29 -15.58
N ARG A 108 -12.03 18.60 -15.31
CA ARG A 108 -10.93 19.34 -14.67
C ARG A 108 -10.71 18.88 -13.23
N ARG A 109 -11.79 18.74 -12.45
CA ARG A 109 -11.73 18.22 -11.07
C ARG A 109 -11.15 16.82 -11.03
N ARG A 110 -11.63 15.92 -11.89
CA ARG A 110 -11.15 14.53 -11.96
C ARG A 110 -9.68 14.47 -12.35
N LEU A 111 -9.25 15.29 -13.32
CA LEU A 111 -7.84 15.36 -13.71
C LEU A 111 -6.95 15.85 -12.54
N PHE A 112 -7.37 16.91 -11.86
CA PHE A 112 -6.66 17.48 -10.71
C PHE A 112 -6.41 16.43 -9.63
N TRP A 113 -7.50 15.85 -9.12
CA TRP A 113 -7.46 14.91 -8.01
C TRP A 113 -6.82 13.56 -8.40
N SER A 114 -6.90 13.15 -9.67
CA SER A 114 -6.16 11.97 -10.16
C SER A 114 -4.64 12.15 -10.08
N ILE A 115 -4.13 13.35 -10.39
CA ILE A 115 -2.69 13.59 -10.28
C ILE A 115 -2.26 13.91 -8.86
N TYR A 116 -3.11 14.55 -8.06
CA TYR A 116 -2.87 14.71 -6.63
C TYR A 116 -2.64 13.35 -5.93
N THR A 117 -3.53 12.38 -6.15
CA THR A 117 -3.39 11.03 -5.58
C THR A 117 -2.14 10.32 -6.10
N LEU A 118 -1.82 10.46 -7.39
CA LEU A 118 -0.58 9.92 -7.98
C LEU A 118 0.69 10.55 -7.38
N ASP A 119 0.69 11.86 -7.13
CA ASP A 119 1.86 12.58 -6.58
C ASP A 119 2.15 12.13 -5.15
N ILE A 120 1.10 11.98 -4.31
CA ILE A 120 1.23 11.44 -2.95
C ILE A 120 1.67 9.98 -2.99
N TYR A 121 0.98 9.14 -3.77
CA TYR A 121 1.34 7.75 -3.96
C TYR A 121 2.82 7.60 -4.35
N SER A 122 3.28 8.40 -5.31
CA SER A 122 4.65 8.35 -5.79
C SER A 122 5.67 8.85 -4.77
N THR A 123 5.31 9.85 -3.97
CA THR A 123 6.15 10.41 -2.90
C THR A 123 6.30 9.47 -1.72
N ILE A 124 5.26 8.68 -1.46
CA ILE A 124 5.33 7.50 -0.63
C ILE A 124 6.29 6.56 -1.37
N VAL A 125 5.84 5.81 -2.37
CA VAL A 125 6.59 4.66 -2.89
C VAL A 125 8.03 4.93 -3.34
N TRP A 126 8.40 6.05 -3.96
CA TRP A 126 9.80 6.27 -4.40
C TRP A 126 10.52 7.35 -3.60
N GLY A 127 9.95 7.80 -2.48
CA GLY A 127 10.41 9.03 -1.86
C GLY A 127 10.23 10.25 -2.79
N GLY A 128 10.82 11.38 -2.43
CA GLY A 128 10.66 12.64 -3.16
C GLY A 128 9.81 13.64 -2.38
N VAL A 129 9.16 14.60 -3.06
CA VAL A 129 8.39 15.68 -2.43
C VAL A 129 7.00 15.76 -3.02
N ILE A 130 6.00 15.99 -2.15
CA ILE A 130 4.64 16.30 -2.58
C ILE A 130 4.68 17.69 -3.20
N ARG A 131 4.41 17.78 -4.50
CA ARG A 131 4.50 19.01 -5.30
C ARG A 131 3.30 19.91 -5.10
N TYR A 132 2.10 19.32 -5.04
CA TYR A 132 0.87 20.05 -4.82
C TYR A 132 0.25 19.67 -3.48
N ARG A 133 0.22 20.65 -2.58
CA ARG A 133 -0.33 20.52 -1.24
C ARG A 133 -1.83 20.77 -1.27
N GLU A 134 -2.58 19.95 -0.55
CA GLU A 134 -4.03 20.15 -0.45
C GLU A 134 -4.37 21.54 0.09
N ALA A 135 -3.62 22.03 1.08
CA ALA A 135 -3.81 23.34 1.70
C ALA A 135 -3.73 24.53 0.70
N HIS A 136 -3.12 24.33 -0.47
CA HIS A 136 -3.00 25.34 -1.52
C HIS A 136 -3.90 25.07 -2.74
N SER A 137 -4.76 24.06 -2.63
CA SER A 137 -5.60 23.58 -3.72
C SER A 137 -7.05 23.99 -3.48
N LEU A 138 -7.57 24.84 -4.37
CA LEU A 138 -8.93 25.37 -4.31
C LEU A 138 -9.81 24.70 -5.39
N VAL A 139 -9.69 23.38 -5.51
CA VAL A 139 -10.45 22.53 -6.45
C VAL A 139 -11.43 21.68 -5.65
N ARG A 140 -12.72 21.72 -6.00
CA ARG A 140 -13.73 20.90 -5.32
C ARG A 140 -13.60 19.45 -5.74
N TYR A 141 -14.16 18.56 -4.93
CA TYR A 141 -14.36 17.18 -5.35
C TYR A 141 -15.25 17.07 -6.59
N PRO A 142 -15.00 16.07 -7.47
CA PRO A 142 -15.97 15.67 -8.46
C PRO A 142 -17.33 15.38 -7.83
N THR A 143 -18.36 15.81 -8.53
CA THR A 143 -19.75 15.65 -8.07
C THR A 143 -20.13 14.16 -8.12
N GLU A 144 -20.80 13.66 -7.08
CA GLU A 144 -21.27 12.26 -6.98
C GLU A 144 -22.50 11.99 -7.86
N VAL A 145 -22.35 12.22 -9.17
CA VAL A 145 -23.38 12.05 -10.19
C VAL A 145 -22.79 11.26 -11.35
N ASP A 146 -23.54 10.29 -11.88
CA ASP A 146 -23.09 9.50 -13.03
C ASP A 146 -22.98 10.37 -14.29
N ASP A 147 -22.01 10.06 -15.14
CA ASP A 147 -21.68 10.86 -16.33
C ASP A 147 -22.86 11.10 -17.28
N HIS A 148 -23.79 10.14 -17.38
CA HIS A 148 -24.99 10.25 -18.22
C HIS A 148 -25.92 11.40 -17.81
N TYR A 149 -25.81 11.88 -16.57
CA TYR A 149 -26.60 12.99 -16.06
C TYR A 149 -25.88 14.35 -16.15
N ILE A 150 -24.61 14.38 -16.55
CA ILE A 150 -23.82 15.59 -16.70
C ILE A 150 -23.90 16.02 -18.17
N THR A 151 -24.55 17.16 -18.42
CA THR A 151 -24.74 17.69 -19.77
C THR A 151 -24.02 19.03 -19.93
N ALA A 152 -23.85 19.48 -21.17
CA ALA A 152 -23.29 20.80 -21.44
C ALA A 152 -24.15 21.94 -20.87
N GLN A 153 -25.45 21.69 -20.64
CA GLN A 153 -26.42 22.67 -20.14
C GLN A 153 -26.59 22.63 -18.62
N GLY A 154 -26.10 21.59 -17.93
CA GLY A 154 -26.28 21.42 -16.49
C GLY A 154 -26.30 19.97 -16.03
N TYR A 155 -26.56 19.80 -14.75
CA TYR A 155 -26.81 18.49 -14.13
C TYR A 155 -28.30 18.16 -14.29
N THR A 156 -28.60 17.03 -14.91
CA THR A 156 -29.96 16.50 -14.98
C THR A 156 -30.25 15.67 -13.73
N MET A 157 -31.51 15.62 -13.30
CA MET A 157 -31.87 14.82 -12.12
C MET A 157 -31.83 13.33 -12.48
N GLN A 158 -31.16 12.54 -11.64
CA GLN A 158 -31.33 11.10 -11.62
C GLN A 158 -32.82 10.79 -11.39
N PRO A 159 -33.50 10.03 -12.27
CA PRO A 159 -34.89 9.67 -12.07
C PRO A 159 -34.99 8.84 -10.78
N VAL A 160 -35.71 9.37 -9.80
CA VAL A 160 -36.17 8.59 -8.65
C VAL A 160 -37.07 7.51 -9.23
N SER A 161 -36.63 6.25 -9.23
CA SER A 161 -37.40 5.16 -9.84
C SER A 161 -38.82 5.14 -9.24
N PRO A 162 -39.89 5.24 -10.06
CA PRO A 162 -41.26 5.11 -9.58
C PRO A 162 -41.57 3.63 -9.36
N GLY A 163 -41.02 3.06 -8.29
CA GLY A 163 -41.11 1.61 -8.04
C GLY A 163 -41.21 1.18 -6.58
N SER A 164 -41.25 2.11 -5.61
CA SER A 164 -41.31 1.72 -4.19
C SER A 164 -42.28 2.56 -3.35
N SER A 165 -43.37 3.05 -3.95
CA SER A 165 -44.54 3.50 -3.21
C SER A 165 -45.46 2.32 -2.90
N THR A 166 -44.97 1.30 -2.18
CA THR A 166 -45.86 0.49 -1.35
C THR A 166 -46.07 1.27 -0.07
N MET A 167 -47.29 1.81 0.08
CA MET A 167 -47.74 2.48 1.29
C MET A 167 -47.63 1.55 2.50
N SER A 168 -46.52 1.62 3.24
CA SER A 168 -46.50 1.23 4.64
C SER A 168 -46.49 2.50 5.47
N GLN A 169 -47.62 2.80 6.11
CA GLN A 169 -47.72 3.85 7.11
C GLN A 169 -46.82 3.46 8.29
N SER A 170 -45.61 4.03 8.33
CA SER A 170 -44.71 3.97 9.48
C SER A 170 -43.97 5.30 9.55
N PRO A 171 -43.89 5.95 10.73
CA PRO A 171 -43.32 7.28 10.86
C PRO A 171 -41.80 7.19 11.03
N VAL A 172 -41.10 6.71 10.00
CA VAL A 172 -39.63 6.76 9.94
C VAL A 172 -39.26 7.41 8.62
N SER A 173 -38.38 8.41 8.68
CA SER A 173 -38.06 9.31 7.58
C SER A 173 -37.78 8.56 6.28
N VAL A 174 -38.53 8.93 5.24
CA VAL A 174 -38.24 8.53 3.86
C VAL A 174 -36.95 9.23 3.47
N VAL A 175 -35.81 8.58 3.74
CA VAL A 175 -34.55 8.90 3.07
C VAL A 175 -34.77 8.49 1.61
N SER A 176 -35.11 9.47 0.78
CA SER A 176 -35.03 9.36 -0.67
C SER A 176 -33.68 8.72 -1.00
N ARG A 177 -33.66 7.44 -1.40
CA ARG A 177 -32.44 6.75 -1.83
C ARG A 177 -31.96 7.44 -3.10
N GLN A 178 -31.05 8.40 -2.95
CA GLN A 178 -30.25 8.88 -4.07
C GLN A 178 -29.60 7.64 -4.72
N PRO A 179 -29.70 7.47 -6.04
CA PRO A 179 -29.01 6.38 -6.70
C PRO A 179 -27.51 6.51 -6.44
N LEU A 180 -26.90 5.40 -6.04
CA LEU A 180 -25.49 5.34 -5.67
C LEU A 180 -24.62 5.63 -6.89
N CYS A 181 -23.69 6.57 -6.77
CA CYS A 181 -22.72 6.90 -7.80
C CYS A 181 -21.35 6.33 -7.43
N TRP A 182 -20.66 5.69 -8.38
CA TRP A 182 -19.32 5.13 -8.15
C TRP A 182 -18.28 6.19 -7.75
N ILE A 183 -18.50 7.46 -8.12
CA ILE A 183 -17.64 8.60 -7.73
C ILE A 183 -17.55 8.75 -6.21
N GLN A 184 -18.56 8.33 -5.45
CA GLN A 184 -18.50 8.35 -3.98
C GLN A 184 -17.32 7.53 -3.43
N GLY A 185 -17.10 6.32 -3.96
CA GLY A 185 -15.95 5.49 -3.58
C GLY A 185 -14.61 6.08 -4.04
N TRP A 186 -14.62 6.78 -5.17
CA TRP A 186 -13.44 7.47 -5.69
C TRP A 186 -13.05 8.69 -4.85
N ASN A 187 -14.04 9.50 -4.43
CA ASN A 187 -13.85 10.61 -3.51
C ASN A 187 -13.34 10.11 -2.15
N PHE A 188 -13.91 9.00 -1.63
CA PHE A 188 -13.40 8.38 -0.41
C PHE A 188 -11.95 7.91 -0.55
N THR A 189 -11.58 7.31 -1.69
CA THR A 189 -10.17 6.94 -1.95
C THR A 189 -9.28 8.18 -1.96
N THR A 190 -9.76 9.30 -2.49
CA THR A 190 -9.05 10.58 -2.45
C THR A 190 -8.89 11.11 -1.03
N ASP A 191 -9.90 10.97 -0.16
CA ASP A 191 -9.78 11.28 1.27
C ASP A 191 -8.68 10.45 1.94
N LEU A 192 -8.54 9.16 1.60
CA LEU A 192 -7.43 8.35 2.13
C LEU A 192 -6.06 8.89 1.70
N TYR A 193 -5.93 9.39 0.47
CA TYR A 193 -4.70 10.03 0.01
C TYR A 193 -4.44 11.37 0.71
N ARG A 194 -5.47 12.17 1.00
CA ARG A 194 -5.33 13.38 1.81
C ARG A 194 -4.84 13.07 3.22
N ILE A 195 -5.38 12.01 3.84
CA ILE A 195 -4.89 11.52 5.14
C ILE A 195 -3.43 11.08 5.02
N LEU A 196 -3.09 10.34 3.96
CA LEU A 196 -1.71 9.93 3.67
C LEU A 196 -0.75 11.12 3.54
N GLU A 197 -1.13 12.22 2.88
CA GLU A 197 -0.32 13.47 2.82
C GLU A 197 0.09 13.91 4.24
N HIS A 198 -0.88 13.99 5.15
CA HIS A 198 -0.63 14.42 6.53
C HIS A 198 0.20 13.43 7.34
N VAL A 199 -0.03 12.12 7.15
CA VAL A 199 0.75 11.08 7.81
C VAL A 199 2.20 11.13 7.33
N VAL A 200 2.45 11.22 6.03
CA VAL A 200 3.78 11.29 5.44
C VAL A 200 4.54 12.52 5.94
N ASP A 201 3.89 13.68 6.03
CA ASP A 201 4.50 14.87 6.61
C ASP A 201 4.86 14.70 8.08
N GLY A 202 3.97 14.09 8.86
CA GLY A 202 4.20 13.83 10.28
C GLY A 202 5.41 12.90 10.46
N THR A 203 5.48 11.83 9.68
CA THR A 203 6.59 10.88 9.68
C THR A 203 7.89 11.56 9.28
N ARG A 204 7.93 12.31 8.17
CA ARG A 204 9.15 13.01 7.70
C ARG A 204 9.62 14.08 8.68
N ARG A 205 8.72 14.76 9.37
CA ARG A 205 9.08 15.74 10.41
C ARG A 205 9.85 15.12 11.58
N LYS A 206 9.56 13.86 11.94
CA LYS A 206 10.33 13.13 12.96
C LYS A 206 11.78 12.88 12.49
N PHE A 207 11.98 12.60 11.21
CA PHE A 207 13.30 12.31 10.63
C PHE A 207 14.12 13.56 10.27
N SER A 208 13.48 14.71 10.01
CA SER A 208 14.14 15.98 9.67
C SER A 208 14.94 16.64 10.80
N SER A 209 15.13 15.97 11.94
CA SER A 209 15.99 16.41 13.06
C SER A 209 17.41 16.75 12.62
N ALA A 210 17.92 16.05 11.61
CA ALA A 210 19.29 16.19 11.12
C ALA A 210 19.58 17.49 10.34
N ASN A 211 18.57 18.17 9.80
CA ASN A 211 18.78 19.30 8.87
C ASN A 211 18.74 20.68 9.57
N GLY A 212 18.69 20.72 10.91
CA GLY A 212 18.76 21.98 11.68
C GLY A 212 17.53 22.89 11.54
N THR A 213 16.43 22.43 10.94
CA THR A 213 15.21 23.24 10.73
C THR A 213 14.16 23.09 11.84
N GLN A 214 14.43 22.26 12.86
CA GLN A 214 13.45 21.88 13.90
C GLN A 214 12.85 23.05 14.66
N GLU A 215 13.61 24.12 14.92
CA GLU A 215 13.14 25.26 15.71
C GLU A 215 11.88 25.89 15.12
N VAL A 216 11.84 26.08 13.79
CA VAL A 216 10.69 26.66 13.08
C VAL A 216 9.51 25.69 13.07
N TRP A 217 9.76 24.39 12.91
CA TRP A 217 8.69 23.39 12.84
C TRP A 217 7.94 23.25 14.16
N SER A 218 8.61 23.43 15.30
CA SER A 218 7.98 23.34 16.61
C SER A 218 6.85 24.36 16.81
N LEU A 219 6.92 25.51 16.13
CA LEU A 219 5.91 26.59 16.19
C LEU A 219 4.59 26.25 15.50
N PHE A 220 4.62 25.34 14.52
CA PHE A 220 3.48 25.02 13.65
C PHE A 220 3.08 23.54 13.73
N SER A 221 3.65 22.77 14.65
CA SER A 221 3.41 21.34 14.75
C SER A 221 2.13 21.03 15.55
N PRO A 222 1.06 20.53 14.91
CA PRO A 222 -0.04 19.92 15.65
C PRO A 222 0.44 18.65 16.36
N ALA A 223 -0.22 18.30 17.46
CA ALA A 223 0.05 17.05 18.17
C ALA A 223 -0.08 15.85 17.22
N SER A 224 0.92 14.98 17.19
CA SER A 224 0.87 13.76 16.38
C SER A 224 -0.20 12.83 16.93
N MET A 225 -1.14 12.41 16.07
CA MET A 225 -2.07 11.33 16.41
C MET A 225 -1.34 9.97 16.34
N SER A 226 -1.70 9.06 17.24
CA SER A 226 -1.20 7.67 17.19
C SER A 226 -1.84 6.89 16.05
N GLU A 227 -1.17 5.83 15.57
CA GLU A 227 -1.72 4.93 14.55
C GLU A 227 -3.14 4.44 14.90
N PRO A 228 -3.43 3.95 16.12
CA PRO A 228 -4.76 3.46 16.46
C PRO A 228 -5.84 4.54 16.37
N ALA A 229 -5.52 5.78 16.76
CA ALA A 229 -6.49 6.89 16.73
C ALA A 229 -6.83 7.31 15.29
N VAL A 230 -5.83 7.34 14.39
CA VAL A 230 -6.06 7.62 12.97
C VAL A 230 -6.88 6.48 12.35
N MET A 231 -6.48 5.23 12.60
CA MET A 231 -7.16 4.06 12.03
C MET A 231 -8.60 3.90 12.54
N GLU A 232 -8.88 4.17 13.81
CA GLU A 232 -10.25 4.17 14.35
C GLU A 232 -11.15 5.14 13.58
N ARG A 233 -10.68 6.37 13.36
CA ARG A 233 -11.43 7.37 12.60
C ARG A 233 -11.65 6.96 11.16
N VAL A 234 -10.63 6.42 10.50
CA VAL A 234 -10.70 5.93 9.12
C VAL A 234 -11.68 4.77 8.98
N LEU A 235 -11.64 3.80 9.89
CA LEU A 235 -12.57 2.66 9.91
C LEU A 235 -14.01 3.10 10.22
N SER A 236 -14.20 4.15 11.03
CA SER A 236 -15.51 4.78 11.20
C SER A 236 -16.03 5.40 9.90
N MET A 237 -15.19 6.10 9.13
CA MET A 237 -15.59 6.64 7.83
C MET A 237 -15.88 5.53 6.82
N TYR A 238 -15.06 4.48 6.79
CA TYR A 238 -15.26 3.31 5.93
C TYR A 238 -16.56 2.55 6.27
N SER A 239 -16.89 2.41 7.56
CA SER A 239 -18.14 1.77 8.00
C SER A 239 -19.39 2.62 7.73
N ALA A 240 -19.23 3.92 7.45
CA ALA A 240 -20.32 4.79 7.01
C ALA A 240 -20.63 4.69 5.50
N LEU A 241 -19.71 4.12 4.70
CA LEU A 241 -19.95 3.95 3.25
C LEU A 241 -21.09 2.96 2.96
N PRO A 242 -21.74 3.08 1.78
CA PRO A 242 -22.61 2.02 1.26
C PRO A 242 -21.89 0.67 1.16
N SER A 243 -22.61 -0.44 1.37
CA SER A 243 -22.01 -1.79 1.39
C SER A 243 -21.34 -2.16 0.06
N GLN A 244 -21.80 -1.60 -1.06
CA GLN A 244 -21.21 -1.77 -2.39
C GLN A 244 -19.75 -1.34 -2.47
N PHE A 245 -19.28 -0.44 -1.60
CA PHE A 245 -17.88 -0.02 -1.54
C PHE A 245 -17.07 -0.87 -0.54
N ARG A 246 -17.72 -1.71 0.26
CA ARG A 246 -17.07 -2.61 1.23
C ARG A 246 -16.96 -4.05 0.77
N GLU A 247 -17.84 -4.46 -0.14
CA GLU A 247 -17.85 -5.78 -0.75
C GLU A 247 -17.10 -5.76 -2.07
N THR A 248 -16.24 -6.74 -2.31
CA THR A 248 -15.46 -6.85 -3.56
C THR A 248 -15.84 -8.12 -4.32
N PRO A 249 -17.06 -8.16 -4.92
CA PRO A 249 -17.52 -9.34 -5.65
C PRO A 249 -16.70 -9.58 -6.93
N PRO A 250 -16.61 -10.82 -7.44
CA PRO A 250 -15.97 -11.11 -8.71
C PRO A 250 -16.50 -10.27 -9.87
N THR A 251 -15.68 -10.01 -10.88
CA THR A 251 -16.10 -9.26 -12.07
C THR A 251 -17.21 -10.00 -12.81
N THR A 252 -18.21 -9.24 -13.25
CA THR A 252 -19.41 -9.73 -13.92
C THR A 252 -19.39 -9.48 -15.43
N GLY A 253 -18.50 -8.62 -15.91
CA GLY A 253 -18.45 -8.13 -17.29
C GLY A 253 -19.41 -6.98 -17.57
N ASP A 254 -20.25 -6.61 -16.59
CA ASP A 254 -21.06 -5.39 -16.61
C ASP A 254 -20.26 -4.24 -16.01
N THR A 255 -19.90 -3.27 -16.85
CA THR A 255 -19.11 -2.09 -16.44
C THR A 255 -19.70 -1.36 -15.24
N MET A 256 -21.02 -1.24 -15.14
CA MET A 256 -21.64 -0.49 -14.05
C MET A 256 -21.48 -1.21 -12.71
N ARG A 257 -21.52 -2.53 -12.69
CA ARG A 257 -21.32 -3.35 -11.48
C ARG A 257 -19.85 -3.46 -11.12
N ASP A 258 -19.02 -3.70 -12.13
CA ASP A 258 -17.58 -3.92 -11.95
C ASP A 258 -16.87 -2.63 -11.50
N LEU A 259 -17.41 -1.45 -11.81
CA LEU A 259 -16.93 -0.17 -11.27
C LEU A 259 -16.98 -0.12 -9.73
N PHE A 260 -18.08 -0.58 -9.10
CA PHE A 260 -18.17 -0.62 -7.63
C PHE A 260 -17.18 -1.61 -7.03
N GLY A 261 -17.04 -2.80 -7.62
CA GLY A 261 -16.03 -3.77 -7.22
C GLY A 261 -14.61 -3.21 -7.33
N PHE A 262 -14.31 -2.47 -8.40
CA PHE A 262 -13.03 -1.79 -8.56
C PHE A 262 -12.81 -0.68 -7.53
N GLN A 263 -13.84 0.11 -7.21
CA GLN A 263 -13.74 1.10 -6.12
C GLN A 263 -13.48 0.42 -4.77
N SER A 264 -14.19 -0.66 -4.45
CA SER A 264 -13.96 -1.42 -3.22
C SER A 264 -12.52 -1.94 -3.14
N ALA A 265 -12.00 -2.50 -4.23
CA ALA A 265 -10.62 -2.96 -4.31
C ALA A 265 -9.59 -1.81 -4.10
N ASN A 266 -9.81 -0.64 -4.71
CA ASN A 266 -8.95 0.53 -4.52
C ASN A 266 -8.98 1.06 -3.10
N ILE A 267 -10.17 1.11 -2.48
CA ILE A 267 -10.32 1.51 -1.08
C ILE A 267 -9.53 0.57 -0.18
N GLN A 268 -9.68 -0.75 -0.35
CA GLN A 268 -8.94 -1.74 0.44
C GLN A 268 -7.42 -1.62 0.26
N ALA A 269 -6.95 -1.47 -0.97
CA ALA A 269 -5.53 -1.31 -1.26
C ALA A 269 -4.97 -0.02 -0.62
N THR A 270 -5.70 1.08 -0.71
CA THR A 270 -5.27 2.38 -0.16
C THR A 270 -5.34 2.39 1.37
N LEU A 271 -6.30 1.70 1.98
CA LEU A 271 -6.33 1.46 3.43
C LEU A 271 -5.11 0.67 3.91
N GLN A 272 -4.68 -0.34 3.14
CA GLN A 272 -3.47 -1.10 3.45
C GLN A 272 -2.23 -0.22 3.32
N LEU A 273 -2.14 0.64 2.30
CA LEU A 273 -1.07 1.63 2.16
C LEU A 273 -0.98 2.55 3.37
N LEU A 274 -2.11 3.13 3.78
CA LEU A 274 -2.19 4.01 4.95
C LEU A 274 -1.68 3.32 6.22
N ARG A 275 -2.12 2.08 6.45
CA ARG A 275 -1.70 1.29 7.59
C ARG A 275 -0.20 1.00 7.56
N MET A 276 0.34 0.64 6.38
CA MET A 276 1.79 0.44 6.20
C MET A 276 2.59 1.70 6.52
N VAL A 277 2.15 2.86 6.04
CA VAL A 277 2.85 4.13 6.29
C VAL A 277 2.77 4.53 7.76
N LEU A 278 1.62 4.37 8.42
CA LEU A 278 1.48 4.66 9.86
C LEU A 278 2.41 3.79 10.71
N LEU A 279 2.51 2.50 10.40
CA LEU A 279 3.34 1.55 11.14
C LEU A 279 4.83 1.68 10.83
N SER A 280 5.21 2.23 9.67
CA SER A 280 6.62 2.42 9.30
C SER A 280 7.38 3.39 10.21
N ALA A 281 6.68 4.21 10.99
CA ALA A 281 7.25 5.17 11.92
C ALA A 281 7.44 4.65 13.35
N GLU A 282 6.99 3.42 13.63
CA GLU A 282 7.00 2.83 14.98
C GLU A 282 7.95 1.62 15.03
N GLU A 283 8.79 1.55 16.06
CA GLU A 283 9.54 0.32 16.36
C GLU A 283 8.58 -0.72 16.94
N ILE A 284 8.01 -1.54 16.05
CA ILE A 284 7.12 -2.63 16.41
C ILE A 284 7.87 -3.97 16.46
N GLY A 285 7.58 -4.78 17.49
CA GLY A 285 8.21 -6.09 17.69
C GLY A 285 7.89 -7.10 16.58
N VAL A 286 8.66 -8.18 16.54
CA VAL A 286 8.58 -9.25 15.52
C VAL A 286 7.16 -9.79 15.33
N ASP A 287 6.48 -10.13 16.44
CA ASP A 287 5.13 -10.68 16.38
C ASP A 287 4.14 -9.71 15.74
N ARG A 288 4.24 -8.43 16.10
CA ARG A 288 3.37 -7.38 15.56
C ARG A 288 3.63 -7.14 14.08
N LYS A 289 4.89 -7.16 13.64
CA LYS A 289 5.25 -7.08 12.21
C LYS A 289 4.64 -8.23 11.42
N CYS A 290 4.67 -9.45 11.97
CA CYS A 290 4.07 -10.62 11.34
C CYS A 290 2.53 -10.57 11.33
N ASP A 291 1.89 -10.11 12.42
CA ASP A 291 0.44 -9.89 12.48
C ASP A 291 0.01 -8.93 11.36
N VAL A 292 0.69 -7.78 11.27
CA VAL A 292 0.41 -6.75 10.28
C VAL A 292 0.60 -7.32 8.87
N ALA A 293 1.75 -7.90 8.56
CA ALA A 293 2.02 -8.45 7.24
C ALA A 293 0.98 -9.52 6.83
N GLY A 294 0.60 -10.41 7.76
CA GLY A 294 -0.42 -11.42 7.53
C GLY A 294 -1.81 -10.81 7.28
N GLU A 295 -2.21 -9.82 8.07
CA GLU A 295 -3.48 -9.11 7.85
C GLU A 295 -3.49 -8.41 6.48
N LEU A 296 -2.43 -7.68 6.13
CA LEU A 296 -2.29 -6.99 4.84
C LEU A 296 -2.38 -8.00 3.67
N LEU A 297 -1.64 -9.12 3.72
CA LEU A 297 -1.69 -10.18 2.70
C LEU A 297 -3.07 -10.81 2.60
N SER A 298 -3.74 -11.05 3.73
CA SER A 298 -5.07 -11.64 3.77
C SER A 298 -6.15 -10.77 3.10
N VAL A 299 -5.96 -9.45 3.09
CA VAL A 299 -6.86 -8.52 2.40
C VAL A 299 -6.67 -8.68 0.89
N PHE A 300 -5.43 -8.57 0.40
CA PHE A 300 -5.15 -8.71 -1.04
C PHE A 300 -5.50 -10.09 -1.59
N SER A 301 -5.36 -11.16 -0.79
CA SER A 301 -5.64 -12.51 -1.25
C SER A 301 -7.13 -12.75 -1.55
N LYS A 302 -8.02 -11.99 -0.91
CA LYS A 302 -9.49 -12.03 -1.07
C LYS A 302 -10.00 -11.15 -2.22
N VAL A 303 -9.21 -10.16 -2.66
CA VAL A 303 -9.58 -9.31 -3.79
C VAL A 303 -9.49 -10.12 -5.08
N PRO A 304 -10.55 -10.11 -5.94
CA PRO A 304 -10.49 -10.74 -7.25
C PRO A 304 -9.28 -10.29 -8.07
N VAL A 305 -8.59 -11.26 -8.69
CA VAL A 305 -7.33 -11.02 -9.40
C VAL A 305 -7.48 -10.03 -10.56
N GLU A 306 -8.68 -9.96 -11.12
CA GLU A 306 -9.09 -9.02 -12.15
C GLU A 306 -8.89 -7.58 -11.68
N TYR A 307 -9.46 -7.21 -10.53
CA TYR A 307 -9.28 -5.85 -10.00
C TYR A 307 -7.83 -5.58 -9.61
N LEU A 308 -7.12 -6.58 -9.08
CA LEU A 308 -5.69 -6.47 -8.79
C LEU A 308 -4.88 -6.13 -10.05
N LYS A 309 -5.19 -6.74 -11.19
CA LYS A 309 -4.60 -6.38 -12.50
C LYS A 309 -5.00 -4.97 -12.96
N ALA A 310 -6.22 -4.51 -12.66
CA ALA A 310 -6.65 -3.13 -12.95
C ALA A 310 -6.03 -2.09 -12.02
N ILE A 311 -5.58 -2.47 -10.83
CA ILE A 311 -4.76 -1.58 -10.00
C ILE A 311 -3.38 -1.45 -10.64
N SER A 312 -2.83 -2.55 -11.19
CA SER A 312 -1.56 -2.62 -11.92
C SER A 312 -0.35 -2.40 -11.01
N SER A 313 0.75 -1.82 -11.51
CA SER A 313 2.04 -1.66 -10.82
C SER A 313 1.91 -1.17 -9.38
N PRO A 314 0.97 -0.26 -9.02
CA PRO A 314 0.79 0.13 -7.64
C PRO A 314 0.62 -1.02 -6.64
N LEU A 315 -0.07 -2.09 -7.04
CA LEU A 315 -0.23 -3.29 -6.23
C LEU A 315 1.12 -3.98 -5.94
N LEU A 316 2.00 -4.08 -6.94
CA LEU A 316 3.30 -4.71 -6.77
C LEU A 316 4.14 -3.97 -5.71
N HIS A 317 4.04 -2.64 -5.64
CA HIS A 317 4.74 -1.89 -4.59
C HIS A 317 4.13 -2.09 -3.20
N HIS A 318 2.80 -2.27 -3.08
CA HIS A 318 2.19 -2.67 -1.81
C HIS A 318 2.74 -4.04 -1.34
N LEU A 319 2.82 -5.01 -2.25
CA LEU A 319 3.40 -6.33 -1.96
C LEU A 319 4.90 -6.23 -1.62
N GLY A 320 5.65 -5.38 -2.34
CA GLY A 320 7.04 -5.09 -2.03
C GLY A 320 7.24 -4.52 -0.61
N GLY A 321 6.36 -3.62 -0.17
CA GLY A 321 6.43 -3.09 1.19
C GLY A 321 6.06 -4.11 2.27
N ILE A 322 5.15 -5.06 1.99
CA ILE A 322 4.94 -6.22 2.87
C ILE A 322 6.21 -7.08 2.92
N GLY A 323 6.82 -7.34 1.76
CA GLY A 323 8.09 -8.05 1.67
C GLY A 323 9.20 -7.40 2.48
N TYR A 324 9.30 -6.06 2.47
CA TYR A 324 10.23 -5.33 3.32
C TYR A 324 9.96 -5.53 4.82
N ILE A 325 8.69 -5.46 5.26
CA ILE A 325 8.32 -5.72 6.66
C ILE A 325 8.82 -7.11 7.07
N LEU A 326 8.55 -8.13 6.26
CA LEU A 326 8.97 -9.52 6.51
C LEU A 326 10.50 -9.68 6.45
N GLY A 327 11.17 -9.02 5.49
CA GLY A 327 12.62 -8.99 5.37
C GLY A 327 13.29 -8.41 6.62
N SER A 328 12.77 -7.29 7.14
CA SER A 328 13.27 -6.66 8.37
C SER A 328 13.12 -7.55 9.61
N VAL A 329 12.16 -8.48 9.60
CA VAL A 329 12.05 -9.50 10.65
C VAL A 329 13.13 -10.56 10.48
N MET A 330 13.38 -11.01 9.25
CA MET A 330 14.42 -12.00 8.94
C MET A 330 15.85 -11.52 9.20
N GLU A 331 16.09 -10.21 9.09
CA GLU A 331 17.37 -9.57 9.42
C GLU A 331 17.62 -9.47 10.94
N GLY A 332 16.56 -9.53 11.75
CA GLY A 332 16.64 -9.45 13.20
C GLY A 332 16.96 -10.78 13.89
N SER A 333 16.94 -10.77 15.23
CA SER A 333 17.02 -12.00 16.03
C SER A 333 15.70 -12.78 15.94
N LEU A 334 15.79 -14.04 15.52
CA LEU A 334 14.66 -14.94 15.28
C LEU A 334 14.61 -16.07 16.30
N SER A 335 13.40 -16.47 16.67
CA SER A 335 13.14 -17.79 17.24
C SER A 335 12.70 -18.76 16.14
N ASP A 336 12.69 -20.06 16.41
CA ASP A 336 12.16 -21.04 15.46
C ASP A 336 10.68 -20.77 15.11
N ALA A 337 9.90 -20.29 16.08
CA ALA A 337 8.50 -19.94 15.88
C ALA A 337 8.34 -18.72 14.96
N SER A 338 9.11 -17.65 15.19
CA SER A 338 9.04 -16.46 14.35
C SER A 338 9.55 -16.72 12.93
N TYR A 339 10.59 -17.54 12.77
CA TYR A 339 11.08 -17.98 11.47
C TYR A 339 10.00 -18.72 10.67
N LEU A 340 9.37 -19.75 11.25
CA LEU A 340 8.32 -20.53 10.58
C LEU A 340 7.13 -19.65 10.19
N ARG A 341 6.82 -18.66 11.02
CA ARG A 341 5.75 -17.69 10.76
C ARG A 341 6.08 -16.81 9.56
N VAL A 342 7.25 -16.18 9.53
CA VAL A 342 7.66 -15.34 8.39
C VAL A 342 7.78 -16.16 7.11
N ARG A 343 8.35 -17.37 7.19
CA ARG A 343 8.41 -18.32 6.08
C ARG A 343 7.03 -18.57 5.47
N THR A 344 6.02 -18.82 6.30
CA THR A 344 4.64 -19.05 5.83
C THR A 344 4.10 -17.82 5.08
N LEU A 345 4.28 -16.62 5.64
CA LEU A 345 3.84 -15.38 5.02
C LEU A 345 4.56 -15.09 3.68
N LEU A 346 5.87 -15.38 3.59
CA LEU A 346 6.63 -15.24 2.35
C LEU A 346 6.11 -16.19 1.25
N LEU A 347 5.74 -17.43 1.61
CA LEU A 347 5.16 -18.38 0.66
C LEU A 347 3.75 -17.98 0.22
N GLU A 348 2.90 -17.50 1.14
CA GLU A 348 1.58 -16.95 0.80
C GLU A 348 1.69 -15.75 -0.16
N MET A 349 2.68 -14.88 0.06
CA MET A 349 2.96 -13.78 -0.86
C MET A 349 3.46 -14.27 -2.22
N ALA A 350 4.29 -15.32 -2.25
CA ALA A 350 4.71 -15.95 -3.50
C ALA A 350 3.52 -16.54 -4.28
N ASP A 351 2.55 -17.15 -3.59
CA ASP A 351 1.31 -17.66 -4.21
C ASP A 351 0.48 -16.51 -4.80
N LEU A 352 0.36 -15.39 -4.09
CA LEU A 352 -0.32 -14.20 -4.60
C LEU A 352 0.39 -13.61 -5.83
N LEU A 353 1.71 -13.47 -5.80
CA LEU A 353 2.52 -13.00 -6.94
C LEU A 353 2.33 -13.91 -8.16
N HIS A 354 2.34 -15.22 -7.97
CA HIS A 354 2.13 -16.17 -9.06
C HIS A 354 0.78 -15.97 -9.76
N ARG A 355 -0.30 -15.71 -9.00
CA ARG A 355 -1.62 -15.41 -9.56
C ARG A 355 -1.62 -14.13 -10.41
N LEU A 356 -0.77 -13.15 -10.07
CA LEU A 356 -0.65 -11.88 -10.77
C LEU A 356 0.25 -11.97 -12.02
N GLU A 357 1.28 -12.81 -11.98
CA GLU A 357 2.27 -13.02 -13.05
C GLU A 357 1.65 -13.53 -14.36
N CYS A 358 0.57 -14.31 -14.29
CA CYS A 358 -0.15 -14.77 -15.49
C CYS A 358 -0.78 -13.62 -16.31
N GLY A 359 -0.73 -12.37 -15.82
CA GLY A 359 -1.19 -11.19 -16.56
C GLY A 359 -0.23 -10.00 -16.53
N LEU A 360 0.44 -9.72 -15.43
CA LEU A 360 1.30 -8.53 -15.31
C LEU A 360 2.71 -8.79 -15.88
N TYR A 361 3.03 -8.15 -17.01
CA TYR A 361 4.34 -8.29 -17.67
C TYR A 361 5.53 -8.04 -16.72
N ARG A 362 5.39 -7.10 -15.77
CA ARG A 362 6.45 -6.71 -14.81
C ARG A 362 6.63 -7.65 -13.63
N ALA A 363 5.62 -8.44 -13.28
CA ALA A 363 5.71 -9.35 -12.13
C ALA A 363 6.49 -10.64 -12.46
N ALA A 364 6.74 -10.94 -13.73
CA ALA A 364 7.23 -12.24 -14.19
C ALA A 364 8.46 -12.73 -13.40
N GLY A 365 8.34 -13.91 -12.77
CA GLY A 365 9.42 -14.56 -12.03
C GLY A 365 9.68 -14.01 -10.63
N ALA A 366 8.89 -13.05 -10.13
CA ALA A 366 9.02 -12.58 -8.74
C ALA A 366 8.67 -13.68 -7.72
N SER A 367 7.61 -14.45 -7.99
CA SER A 367 7.18 -15.59 -7.20
C SER A 367 8.25 -16.67 -7.14
N GLU A 368 8.83 -17.04 -8.29
CA GLU A 368 9.88 -18.07 -8.37
C GLU A 368 11.15 -17.64 -7.63
N ARG A 369 11.58 -16.39 -7.80
CA ARG A 369 12.70 -15.81 -7.03
C ARG A 369 12.44 -15.86 -5.53
N LEU A 370 11.23 -15.49 -5.10
CA LEU A 370 10.88 -15.52 -3.68
C LEU A 370 10.88 -16.95 -3.10
N ARG A 371 10.33 -17.92 -3.82
CA ARG A 371 10.36 -19.32 -3.37
C ARG A 371 11.78 -19.86 -3.28
N SER A 372 12.59 -19.60 -4.30
CA SER A 372 14.01 -19.99 -4.31
C SER A 372 14.78 -19.41 -3.12
N GLN A 373 14.45 -18.18 -2.74
CA GLN A 373 15.03 -17.51 -1.58
C GLN A 373 14.62 -18.18 -0.27
N VAL A 374 13.34 -18.52 -0.10
CA VAL A 374 12.85 -19.28 1.07
C VAL A 374 13.51 -20.66 1.13
N ASP A 375 13.66 -21.36 0.00
CA ASP A 375 14.28 -22.68 -0.06
C ASP A 375 15.76 -22.66 0.35
N ARG A 376 16.50 -21.60 -0.01
CA ARG A 376 17.89 -21.40 0.43
C ARG A 376 17.98 -21.25 1.95
N ILE A 377 17.09 -20.44 2.54
CA ILE A 377 17.06 -20.24 3.99
C ILE A 377 16.65 -21.54 4.72
N ASP A 378 15.66 -22.27 4.20
CA ASP A 378 15.26 -23.59 4.71
C ASP A 378 16.40 -24.63 4.65
N GLY A 379 17.22 -24.60 3.59
CA GLY A 379 18.42 -25.43 3.47
C GLY A 379 19.45 -25.12 4.54
N TYR A 380 19.71 -23.83 4.79
CA TYR A 380 20.60 -23.38 5.86
C TYR A 380 20.08 -23.83 7.24
N MET A 381 18.81 -23.57 7.55
CA MET A 381 18.19 -23.91 8.83
C MET A 381 18.26 -25.41 9.13
N ARG A 382 18.06 -26.28 8.13
CA ARG A 382 18.22 -27.73 8.29
C ARG A 382 19.66 -28.12 8.62
N THR A 383 20.64 -27.54 7.92
CA THR A 383 22.06 -27.84 8.12
C THR A 383 22.53 -27.40 9.52
N SER A 384 22.15 -26.19 9.95
CA SER A 384 22.50 -25.66 11.27
C SER A 384 21.92 -26.49 12.41
N ARG A 385 20.70 -27.03 12.25
CA ARG A 385 20.10 -27.95 13.23
C ARG A 385 20.84 -29.27 13.32
N LEU A 386 21.29 -29.85 12.20
CA LEU A 386 22.06 -31.10 12.19
C LEU A 386 23.43 -30.96 12.87
N LEU A 387 24.08 -29.80 12.72
CA LEU A 387 25.35 -29.47 13.37
C LEU A 387 25.17 -29.32 14.90
N ASN A 388 24.10 -28.65 15.36
CA ASN A 388 23.82 -28.47 16.78
C ASN A 388 23.43 -29.77 17.51
N VAL A 389 22.78 -30.71 16.81
CA VAL A 389 22.45 -32.04 17.38
C VAL A 389 23.69 -32.92 17.54
N SER A 390 24.72 -32.72 16.70
CA SER A 390 25.96 -33.50 16.76
C SER A 390 26.89 -33.09 17.93
N THR A 391 26.60 -31.98 18.60
CA THR A 391 27.36 -31.46 19.75
C THR A 391 26.73 -31.75 21.12
N ALA A 392 25.64 -32.54 21.20
CA ALA A 392 25.04 -32.92 22.47
C ALA A 392 26.02 -33.79 23.30
N PRO A 393 26.23 -33.51 24.61
CA PRO A 393 27.12 -34.33 25.44
C PRO A 393 26.59 -35.77 25.52
N PRO A 394 27.45 -36.80 25.57
CA PRO A 394 27.00 -38.17 25.75
C PRO A 394 26.22 -38.30 27.06
N PRO A 395 25.20 -39.18 27.13
CA PRO A 395 24.44 -39.38 28.36
C PRO A 395 25.39 -39.82 29.48
N PRO A 396 25.17 -39.37 30.73
CA PRO A 396 25.98 -39.83 31.85
C PRO A 396 25.76 -41.33 32.00
N ASN A 397 26.77 -42.10 31.60
CA ASN A 397 26.81 -43.54 31.80
C ASN A 397 26.64 -43.81 33.30
N GLY A 398 25.54 -44.49 33.64
CA GLY A 398 25.35 -45.05 34.96
C GLY A 398 26.45 -46.08 35.24
N ASN A 399 27.17 -45.88 36.33
CA ASN A 399 27.53 -46.89 37.32
C ASN A 399 28.59 -46.34 38.29
N ALA A 400 28.15 -45.96 39.50
CA ALA A 400 28.95 -46.10 40.72
C ALA A 400 28.02 -46.21 41.93
N MET A 401 27.94 -47.43 42.46
CA MET A 401 27.40 -47.77 43.78
C MET A 401 28.26 -47.16 44.90
N ASN A 402 27.59 -46.89 46.03
CA ASN A 402 28.11 -46.75 47.42
C ASN A 402 28.93 -45.49 47.76
N MET A 403 28.91 -44.92 48.96
CA MET A 403 28.26 -45.28 50.23
C MET A 403 28.08 -44.01 51.09
N ASN A 404 27.11 -44.11 51.99
CA ASN A 404 26.74 -43.20 53.07
C ASN A 404 27.90 -42.91 54.07
N VAL A 405 28.19 -41.63 54.33
CA VAL A 405 28.85 -41.17 55.58
C VAL A 405 28.27 -39.81 56.02
N LYS A 406 27.94 -39.74 57.32
CA LYS A 406 27.35 -38.62 58.07
C LYS A 406 28.27 -37.39 58.21
N PRO A 407 27.72 -36.20 58.55
CA PRO A 407 28.42 -34.91 58.55
C PRO A 407 28.98 -34.53 59.94
N GLU A 408 30.12 -33.83 59.98
CA GLU A 408 30.61 -33.16 61.19
C GLU A 408 30.89 -31.66 60.98
N HIS A 409 30.31 -30.92 61.91
CA HIS A 409 30.47 -29.53 62.37
C HIS A 409 31.77 -28.79 62.05
N VAL A 410 31.64 -27.54 61.56
CA VAL A 410 32.51 -26.41 61.94
C VAL A 410 31.68 -25.13 62.13
N LEU A 411 32.06 -24.38 63.16
CA LEU A 411 31.37 -23.27 63.85
C LEU A 411 31.23 -21.97 63.03
N GLN A 412 30.13 -21.24 63.28
CA GLN A 412 30.03 -19.77 63.16
C GLN A 412 30.07 -19.13 64.57
N PRO A 413 30.44 -17.84 64.71
CA PRO A 413 29.41 -16.78 64.91
C PRO A 413 29.90 -15.35 64.48
N PRO A 414 29.17 -14.22 64.73
CA PRO A 414 27.72 -14.00 64.91
C PRO A 414 27.11 -12.82 64.06
N THR A 415 25.81 -12.93 63.78
CA THR A 415 24.69 -11.93 63.71
C THR A 415 24.91 -10.45 63.31
N TYR A 416 24.02 -9.97 62.41
CA TYR A 416 22.90 -9.08 62.78
C TYR A 416 21.68 -9.31 61.86
N ALA A 417 20.49 -9.28 62.46
CA ALA A 417 19.18 -9.66 61.90
C ALA A 417 18.49 -8.51 61.14
N HIS A 418 17.61 -8.83 60.19
CA HIS A 418 16.14 -8.66 60.33
C HIS A 418 15.34 -8.97 59.04
N SER A 419 14.24 -9.70 59.25
CA SER A 419 12.95 -9.74 58.52
C SER A 419 12.84 -10.31 57.08
N ALA A 420 12.14 -11.44 57.00
CA ALA A 420 11.49 -12.08 55.84
C ALA A 420 10.20 -11.30 55.41
N PRO A 421 9.44 -11.64 54.32
CA PRO A 421 9.09 -13.00 53.86
C PRO A 421 9.12 -13.29 52.33
N GLY A 422 9.60 -14.50 52.00
CA GLY A 422 9.13 -15.44 50.95
C GLY A 422 8.99 -14.99 49.48
N PRO A 423 9.67 -15.65 48.52
CA PRO A 423 9.24 -15.64 47.13
C PRO A 423 8.21 -16.75 46.89
N THR A 424 7.04 -16.31 46.47
CA THR A 424 5.99 -17.07 45.81
C THR A 424 6.53 -17.75 44.55
N VAL A 425 6.03 -18.96 44.30
CA VAL A 425 6.22 -19.76 43.09
C VAL A 425 5.74 -18.96 41.88
N GLY A 426 6.69 -18.40 41.13
CA GLY A 426 6.47 -17.76 39.83
C GLY A 426 6.67 -18.79 38.72
N THR A 427 5.63 -19.01 37.93
CA THR A 427 5.58 -19.86 36.75
C THR A 427 6.76 -19.63 35.79
N ALA A 428 7.58 -20.67 35.61
CA ALA A 428 8.72 -20.76 34.71
C ALA A 428 8.32 -20.87 33.21
N ALA A 429 7.40 -20.03 32.75
CA ALA A 429 6.95 -20.03 31.35
C ALA A 429 7.66 -18.96 30.48
N GLY A 430 8.37 -17.99 31.08
CA GLY A 430 8.97 -16.86 30.36
C GLY A 430 10.49 -16.90 30.14
N MET A 431 11.23 -17.84 30.75
CA MET A 431 12.70 -17.84 30.71
C MET A 431 13.32 -18.75 29.63
N ASN A 432 12.55 -19.66 29.03
CA ASN A 432 13.09 -20.61 28.03
C ASN A 432 13.12 -20.05 26.59
N ASP A 433 12.28 -19.06 26.25
CA ASP A 433 12.23 -18.50 24.89
C ASP A 433 13.41 -17.56 24.56
N GLN A 434 14.09 -17.02 25.57
CA GLN A 434 15.29 -16.19 25.36
C GLN A 434 16.55 -17.01 25.04
N MET A 435 16.55 -18.33 25.23
CA MET A 435 17.75 -19.17 25.08
C MET A 435 17.95 -19.78 23.68
N LEU A 436 17.06 -19.54 22.70
CA LEU A 436 17.15 -20.12 21.35
C LEU A 436 16.97 -19.09 20.22
N GLN A 437 17.34 -17.84 20.47
CA GLN A 437 17.38 -16.84 19.40
C GLN A 437 18.61 -17.02 18.51
N PHE A 438 18.45 -16.88 17.21
CA PHE A 438 19.52 -16.94 16.21
C PHE A 438 19.39 -15.80 15.21
N GLN A 439 20.46 -15.54 14.45
CA GLN A 439 20.45 -14.60 13.34
C GLN A 439 20.86 -15.32 12.05
N LEU A 440 20.25 -14.92 10.93
CA LEU A 440 20.60 -15.45 9.62
C LEU A 440 21.85 -14.74 9.09
N PRO A 441 22.78 -15.45 8.43
CA PRO A 441 23.89 -14.83 7.71
C PRO A 441 23.40 -13.78 6.71
N PRO A 442 23.99 -12.58 6.66
CA PRO A 442 23.57 -11.51 5.74
C PRO A 442 23.57 -11.93 4.26
N GLU A 443 24.46 -12.86 3.88
CA GLU A 443 24.56 -13.37 2.51
C GLU A 443 23.30 -14.12 2.05
N LEU A 444 22.52 -14.66 3.00
CA LEU A 444 21.24 -15.29 2.72
C LEU A 444 20.11 -14.27 2.55
N LEU A 445 20.34 -12.99 2.82
CA LEU A 445 19.32 -11.93 2.79
C LEU A 445 19.54 -10.92 1.64
N ASN A 446 20.70 -10.95 0.98
CA ASN A 446 21.03 -10.01 -0.10
C ASN A 446 20.18 -10.15 -1.37
N ASP A 447 19.55 -11.31 -1.59
CA ASP A 447 18.84 -11.65 -2.82
C ASP A 447 17.31 -11.53 -2.69
N TRP A 448 16.84 -10.72 -1.75
CA TRP A 448 15.40 -10.43 -1.66
C TRP A 448 14.89 -9.82 -2.97
N PRO A 449 13.71 -10.24 -3.47
CA PRO A 449 13.19 -9.75 -4.74
C PRO A 449 12.57 -8.35 -4.64
N TRP A 450 12.68 -7.66 -3.50
CA TRP A 450 12.15 -6.31 -3.27
C TRP A 450 13.23 -5.22 -3.42
N PRO A 451 12.91 -4.06 -4.03
CA PRO A 451 11.65 -3.77 -4.71
C PRO A 451 11.49 -4.62 -5.97
N LEU A 452 10.25 -5.00 -6.30
CA LEU A 452 9.92 -5.93 -7.39
C LEU A 452 10.31 -5.43 -8.81
N ASP A 453 10.83 -4.21 -8.93
CA ASP A 453 11.35 -3.64 -10.17
C ASP A 453 12.88 -3.70 -10.22
N ASN A 454 13.43 -4.44 -11.19
CA ASN A 454 14.86 -4.55 -11.51
C ASN A 454 15.47 -3.25 -12.12
N SER A 455 15.06 -2.07 -11.66
CA SER A 455 15.76 -0.81 -11.99
C SER A 455 16.07 -0.08 -10.71
N HIS A 456 17.37 0.10 -10.42
CA HIS A 456 17.89 0.94 -9.36
C HIS A 456 17.07 2.24 -9.20
N SER A 457 16.19 2.24 -8.21
CA SER A 457 15.49 3.44 -7.72
C SER A 457 15.35 3.29 -6.23
N GLU A 458 16.07 4.13 -5.49
CA GLU A 458 15.90 4.35 -4.06
C GLU A 458 14.42 4.72 -3.77
N GLY A 459 13.80 3.99 -2.83
CA GLY A 459 12.42 4.13 -2.35
C GLY A 459 11.49 2.98 -2.81
N PHE A 460 10.73 2.27 -1.96
CA PHE A 460 10.26 2.57 -0.60
C PHE A 460 10.86 1.62 0.43
N LEU A 461 11.41 2.25 1.48
CA LEU A 461 12.19 1.71 2.60
C LEU A 461 13.65 1.41 2.20
N PRO A 462 14.49 2.46 2.26
CA PRO A 462 15.08 2.81 3.54
C PRO A 462 14.70 4.22 4.01
N LEU A 463 14.24 4.29 5.26
CA LEU A 463 14.36 5.47 6.12
C LEU A 463 15.75 5.51 6.79
N ALA A 464 16.79 5.12 6.06
CA ALA A 464 18.18 5.27 6.48
C ALA A 464 18.82 6.38 5.65
N PHE A 465 18.78 7.59 6.19
CA PHE A 465 19.93 8.47 6.04
C PHE A 465 20.89 8.06 7.15
N GLU A 466 21.92 7.29 6.82
CA GLU A 466 23.21 7.46 7.48
C GLU A 466 23.98 8.58 6.77
#